data_AF-A0A497G3K2-F1
#
_entry.id   AF-A0A497G3K2-F1
#
_cell.length_a   1.000
_cell.length_b   1.000
_cell.length_c   1.000
_cell.angle_alpha   90.00
_cell.angle_beta   90.00
_cell.angle_gamma   90.00
#
_symmetry.space_group_name_H-M   'P 1'
#
loop_
_entity.id
_entity.type
_entity.pdbx_description
1 polymer ?
#
loop_
_entity_poly.entity_id
_entity_poly.type
_entity_poly.pdbx_seq_one_letter_code
_entity_poly.pdbx_strand_id
1 'polypeptide(L)'
;MSRVGTWEIGEIKFPFSEAVRFSLENIKKRFTRAAITAASVVLGIAFMNSLMMMAAINQQVSGMGGIELYQYWLLFISLLVCAVGITNSMLIAVTERYKEIGTWKTLGALDKHVLELFLIEASLIGLIGGLVGYIAGLVAAVIYGAVFQGAPMDKISSAFFGTKMVPLPLPTAPALLVLSLVVAVGISLAASLYPAYKGAKLEPAVAFRFEV
;
A
#
# COMPACT_ATOMS: atom_id res chain seq x y z
N MET A 1 23.54 52.95 -0.48
CA MET A 1 24.01 51.75 -1.24
C MET A 1 24.56 50.76 -0.23
N SER A 2 23.68 49.94 0.36
CA SER A 2 23.31 48.57 -0.09
C SER A 2 24.34 47.51 0.34
N ARG A 3 24.16 46.94 1.53
CA ARG A 3 24.61 45.58 1.84
C ARG A 3 23.36 44.74 2.04
N VAL A 4 22.81 44.26 0.93
CA VAL A 4 21.76 43.24 0.93
C VAL A 4 22.50 41.91 1.13
N GLY A 5 22.36 41.31 2.31
CA GLY A 5 22.84 39.97 2.56
C GLY A 5 22.11 39.02 1.63
N THR A 6 22.85 38.35 0.75
CA THR A 6 22.35 37.25 -0.06
C THR A 6 22.16 36.06 0.86
N TRP A 7 20.97 35.94 1.44
CA TRP A 7 20.53 34.72 2.11
C TRP A 7 20.37 33.67 1.01
N GLU A 8 21.37 32.81 0.84
CA GLU A 8 21.19 31.57 0.10
C GLU A 8 20.12 30.77 0.85
N ILE A 9 18.93 30.69 0.24
CA ILE A 9 17.84 29.86 0.72
C ILE A 9 18.38 28.43 0.61
N GLY A 10 18.97 27.92 1.69
CA GLY A 10 19.42 26.55 1.76
C GLY A 10 18.21 25.67 1.50
N GLU A 11 18.18 25.00 0.34
CA GLU A 11 17.27 23.90 0.12
C GLU A 11 17.52 22.89 1.24
N ILE A 12 16.60 22.82 2.20
CA ILE A 12 16.63 21.80 3.24
C ILE A 12 16.32 20.48 2.55
N LYS A 13 17.34 19.84 1.99
CA LYS A 13 17.28 18.45 1.54
C LYS A 13 17.22 17.60 2.80
N PHE A 14 16.01 17.18 3.16
CA PHE A 14 15.85 16.16 4.18
C PHE A 14 16.54 14.89 3.67
N PRO A 15 17.55 14.35 4.39
CA PRO A 15 18.09 13.05 4.03
C PRO A 15 16.96 12.01 4.08
N PHE A 16 16.93 11.09 3.12
CA PHE A 16 15.85 10.09 2.99
C PHE A 16 15.59 9.31 4.28
N SER A 17 16.63 9.10 5.10
CA SER A 17 16.53 8.48 6.43
C SER A 17 15.70 9.29 7.43
N GLU A 18 15.79 10.62 7.42
CA GLU A 18 14.98 11.48 8.29
C GLU A 18 13.53 11.51 7.84
N ALA A 19 13.27 11.56 6.53
CA ALA A 19 11.90 11.50 6.00
C ALA A 19 11.19 10.20 6.40
N VAL A 20 11.87 9.05 6.33
CA VAL A 20 11.34 7.76 6.80
C VAL A 20 11.06 7.78 8.31
N ARG A 21 11.97 8.33 9.11
CA ARG A 21 11.79 8.42 10.57
C ARG A 21 10.60 9.29 10.95
N PHE A 22 10.46 10.47 10.34
CA PHE A 22 9.31 11.36 10.56
C PHE A 22 8.00 10.68 10.15
N SER A 23 7.98 9.95 9.04
CA SER A 23 6.81 9.16 8.62
C SER A 23 6.43 8.07 9.63
N LEU A 24 7.41 7.35 10.19
CA LEU A 24 7.16 6.34 11.23
C LEU A 24 6.61 6.94 12.53
N GLU A 25 7.13 8.10 12.95
CA GLU A 25 6.61 8.82 14.12
C GLU A 25 5.16 9.31 13.88
N ASN A 26 4.84 9.75 12.66
CA ASN A 26 3.49 10.15 12.29
C ASN A 26 2.50 8.97 12.26
N ILE A 27 2.90 7.83 11.69
CA ILE A 27 2.11 6.59 11.69
C ILE A 27 1.79 6.17 13.13
N LYS A 28 2.76 6.26 14.06
CA LYS A 28 2.52 5.95 15.48
C LYS A 28 1.57 6.93 16.16
N LYS A 29 1.74 8.25 15.93
CA LYS A 29 0.88 9.28 16.54
C LYS A 29 -0.58 9.18 16.08
N ARG A 30 -0.83 8.66 14.88
CA ARG A 30 -2.18 8.52 14.31
C ARG A 30 -2.45 7.09 13.82
N PHE A 31 -2.17 6.13 14.70
CA PHE A 31 -2.26 4.68 14.42
C PHE A 31 -3.60 4.26 13.83
N THR A 32 -4.73 4.78 14.33
CA THR A 32 -6.07 4.40 13.88
C THR A 32 -6.28 4.65 12.38
N ARG A 33 -5.71 5.72 11.81
CA ARG A 33 -5.86 6.03 10.37
C ARG A 33 -4.94 5.18 9.51
N ALA A 34 -3.68 5.05 9.93
CA ALA A 34 -2.75 4.13 9.31
C ALA A 34 -3.28 2.69 9.33
N ALA A 35 -4.04 2.31 10.35
CA ALA A 35 -4.73 1.02 10.41
C ALA A 35 -5.84 0.88 9.37
N ILE A 36 -6.60 1.94 9.05
CA ILE A 36 -7.66 1.90 8.02
C ILE A 36 -7.06 1.71 6.61
N THR A 37 -5.99 2.47 6.29
CA THR A 37 -5.27 2.30 5.01
C THR A 37 -4.62 0.91 4.94
N ALA A 38 -3.93 0.50 6.01
CA ALA A 38 -3.32 -0.82 6.09
C ALA A 38 -4.36 -1.94 5.93
N ALA A 39 -5.52 -1.84 6.59
CA ALA A 39 -6.58 -2.84 6.47
C ALA A 39 -7.09 -2.97 5.03
N SER A 40 -7.24 -1.85 4.32
CA SER A 40 -7.63 -1.86 2.90
C SER A 40 -6.61 -2.64 2.05
N VAL A 41 -5.31 -2.36 2.25
CA VAL A 41 -4.21 -3.05 1.56
C VAL A 41 -4.18 -4.54 1.95
N VAL A 42 -4.23 -4.85 3.23
CA VAL A 42 -4.20 -6.22 3.77
C VAL A 42 -5.33 -7.05 3.17
N LEU A 43 -6.56 -6.54 3.18
CA LEU A 43 -7.72 -7.28 2.65
C LEU A 43 -7.62 -7.51 1.14
N GLY A 44 -7.24 -6.48 0.37
CA GLY A 44 -7.09 -6.62 -1.08
C GLY A 44 -6.00 -7.62 -1.47
N ILE A 45 -4.84 -7.55 -0.79
CA ILE A 45 -3.71 -8.45 -1.06
C ILE A 45 -3.96 -9.86 -0.54
N ALA A 46 -4.60 -10.01 0.63
CA ALA A 46 -5.00 -11.32 1.15
C ALA A 46 -5.98 -12.01 0.21
N PHE A 47 -6.97 -11.27 -0.30
CA PHE A 47 -7.91 -11.80 -1.27
C PHE A 47 -7.23 -12.21 -2.58
N MET A 48 -6.35 -11.37 -3.12
CA MET A 48 -5.58 -11.69 -4.33
C MET A 48 -4.78 -12.99 -4.15
N ASN A 49 -4.00 -13.08 -3.06
CA ASN A 49 -3.16 -14.25 -2.79
C ASN A 49 -4.01 -15.50 -2.52
N SER A 50 -5.12 -15.36 -1.80
CA SER A 50 -6.05 -16.47 -1.56
C SER A 50 -6.63 -17.01 -2.87
N LEU A 51 -7.08 -16.15 -3.78
CA LEU A 51 -7.60 -16.57 -5.08
C LEU A 51 -6.54 -17.26 -5.94
N MET A 52 -5.34 -16.69 -6.05
CA MET A 52 -4.25 -17.30 -6.83
C MET A 52 -3.82 -18.65 -6.24
N MET A 53 -3.78 -18.75 -4.91
CA MET A 53 -3.38 -19.97 -4.23
C MET A 53 -4.48 -21.04 -4.29
N MET A 54 -5.75 -20.65 -4.22
CA MET A 54 -6.89 -21.53 -4.45
C MET A 54 -6.84 -22.13 -5.87
N ALA A 55 -6.51 -21.33 -6.89
CA ALA A 55 -6.31 -21.85 -8.25
C ALA A 55 -5.15 -22.86 -8.30
N ALA A 56 -4.05 -22.61 -7.58
CA ALA A 56 -2.91 -23.53 -7.49
C ALA A 56 -3.26 -24.86 -6.80
N ILE A 57 -4.03 -24.81 -5.71
CA ILE A 57 -4.49 -26.01 -4.99
C ILE A 57 -5.44 -26.83 -5.87
N ASN A 58 -6.39 -26.18 -6.56
CA ASN A 58 -7.32 -26.87 -7.47
C ASN A 58 -6.59 -27.61 -8.60
N GLN A 59 -5.53 -26.99 -9.16
CA GLN A 59 -4.71 -27.64 -10.18
C GLN A 59 -4.10 -28.96 -9.69
N GLN A 60 -3.63 -28.98 -8.44
CA GLN A 60 -2.99 -30.15 -7.85
C GLN A 60 -3.98 -31.22 -7.38
N VAL A 61 -5.16 -30.79 -6.93
CA VAL A 61 -6.21 -31.71 -6.45
C VAL A 61 -6.95 -32.36 -7.60
N SER A 62 -7.46 -31.54 -8.53
CA SER A 62 -8.41 -31.95 -9.56
C SER A 62 -7.78 -32.10 -10.95
N GLY A 63 -6.51 -31.71 -11.14
CA GLY A 63 -5.85 -31.68 -12.45
C GLY A 63 -6.36 -30.59 -13.40
N MET A 64 -7.58 -30.09 -13.17
CA MET A 64 -8.10 -28.85 -13.74
C MET A 64 -7.66 -27.69 -12.84
N GLY A 65 -6.79 -26.84 -13.37
CA GLY A 65 -6.36 -25.65 -12.67
C GLY A 65 -5.76 -24.62 -13.59
N GLY A 66 -6.24 -23.40 -13.40
CA GLY A 66 -5.96 -22.23 -14.19
C GLY A 66 -6.86 -21.12 -13.64
N ILE A 67 -6.44 -19.87 -13.82
CA ILE A 67 -7.26 -18.74 -13.39
C ILE A 67 -8.42 -18.64 -14.38
N GLU A 68 -9.64 -18.89 -13.91
CA GLU A 68 -10.83 -18.75 -14.75
C GLU A 68 -11.13 -17.27 -15.03
N LEU A 69 -11.83 -16.99 -16.13
CA LEU A 69 -12.14 -15.62 -16.54
C LEU A 69 -12.85 -14.83 -15.43
N TYR A 70 -13.77 -15.47 -14.70
CA TYR A 70 -14.47 -14.81 -13.60
C TYR A 70 -13.52 -14.42 -12.45
N GLN A 71 -12.46 -15.20 -12.20
CA GLN A 71 -11.50 -14.91 -11.14
C GLN A 71 -10.68 -13.66 -11.46
N TYR A 72 -10.30 -13.47 -12.73
CA TYR A 72 -9.66 -12.22 -13.17
C TYR A 72 -10.56 -10.99 -12.91
N TRP A 73 -11.86 -11.11 -13.17
CA TRP A 73 -12.81 -10.03 -12.87
C TRP A 73 -12.94 -9.76 -11.37
N LEU A 74 -13.02 -10.80 -10.54
CA LEU A 74 -13.06 -10.66 -9.08
C LEU A 74 -11.78 -10.02 -8.53
N LEU A 75 -10.62 -10.40 -9.05
CA LEU A 75 -9.33 -9.79 -8.72
C LEU A 75 -9.33 -8.31 -9.07
N PHE A 76 -9.75 -7.95 -10.28
CA PHE A 76 -9.79 -6.56 -10.73
C PHE A 76 -10.69 -5.70 -9.83
N ILE A 77 -11.92 -6.15 -9.55
CA ILE A 77 -12.87 -5.41 -8.71
C ILE A 77 -12.33 -5.28 -7.28
N SER A 78 -11.73 -6.33 -6.72
CA SER A 78 -11.15 -6.29 -5.37
C SER A 78 -10.03 -5.24 -5.25
N LEU A 79 -9.12 -5.20 -6.23
CA LEU A 79 -8.04 -4.22 -6.24
C LEU A 79 -8.57 -2.78 -6.42
N LEU A 80 -9.65 -2.61 -7.19
CA LEU A 80 -10.33 -1.32 -7.35
C LEU A 80 -10.93 -0.85 -6.00
N VAL A 81 -11.66 -1.72 -5.30
CA VAL A 81 -12.24 -1.40 -3.98
C VAL A 81 -11.14 -1.05 -2.98
N CYS A 82 -10.02 -1.79 -2.99
CA CYS A 82 -8.83 -1.49 -2.19
C CYS A 82 -8.29 -0.08 -2.48
N ALA A 83 -8.11 0.26 -3.77
CA ALA A 83 -7.62 1.59 -4.18
C ALA A 83 -8.56 2.73 -3.73
N VAL A 84 -9.88 2.54 -3.80
CA VAL A 84 -10.86 3.52 -3.32
C VAL A 84 -10.76 3.71 -1.80
N GLY A 85 -10.62 2.62 -1.04
CA GLY A 85 -10.42 2.68 0.41
C GLY A 85 -9.16 3.46 0.80
N ILE A 86 -8.05 3.21 0.12
CA ILE A 86 -6.79 3.93 0.32
C ILE A 86 -6.95 5.42 -0.02
N THR A 87 -7.57 5.72 -1.17
CA THR A 87 -7.78 7.11 -1.62
C THR A 87 -8.60 7.90 -0.61
N ASN A 88 -9.71 7.34 -0.13
CA ASN A 88 -10.59 8.00 0.83
C ASN A 88 -9.88 8.24 2.16
N SER A 89 -9.17 7.25 2.67
CA SER A 89 -8.42 7.39 3.92
C SER A 89 -7.28 8.42 3.80
N MET A 90 -6.59 8.45 2.65
CA MET A 90 -5.54 9.43 2.37
C MET A 90 -6.09 10.86 2.23
N LEU A 91 -7.27 11.04 1.61
CA LEU A 91 -7.94 12.35 1.58
C LEU A 91 -8.15 12.88 3.00
N ILE A 92 -8.66 12.03 3.90
CA ILE A 92 -8.87 12.44 5.29
C ILE A 92 -7.53 12.76 5.96
N ALA A 93 -6.50 11.92 5.77
CA ALA A 93 -5.17 12.13 6.35
C ALA A 93 -4.54 13.48 5.91
N VAL A 94 -4.69 13.85 4.64
CA VAL A 94 -4.27 15.15 4.12
C VAL A 94 -5.02 16.28 4.82
N THR A 95 -6.34 16.13 4.99
CA THR A 95 -7.15 17.19 5.58
C THR A 95 -6.83 17.44 7.06
N GLU A 96 -6.56 16.39 7.82
CA GLU A 96 -6.18 16.59 9.23
C GLU A 96 -4.84 17.27 9.42
N ARG A 97 -3.96 17.15 8.42
CA ARG A 97 -2.61 17.73 8.42
C ARG A 97 -2.56 19.09 7.72
N TYR A 98 -3.71 19.67 7.36
CA TYR A 98 -3.82 20.98 6.71
C TYR A 98 -2.98 22.06 7.41
N LYS A 99 -3.12 22.21 8.74
CA LYS A 99 -2.39 23.23 9.51
C LYS A 99 -0.88 22.96 9.60
N GLU A 100 -0.49 21.69 9.78
CA GLU A 100 0.91 21.27 9.83
C GLU A 100 1.62 21.55 8.49
N ILE A 101 0.98 21.17 7.37
CA ILE A 101 1.46 21.44 6.01
C ILE A 101 1.51 22.95 5.74
N GLY A 102 0.48 23.70 6.16
CA GLY A 102 0.44 25.15 6.06
C GLY A 102 1.64 25.79 6.75
N THR A 103 1.98 25.33 7.95
CA THR A 103 3.13 25.81 8.73
C THR A 103 4.44 25.52 7.99
N TRP A 104 4.66 24.30 7.50
CA TRP A 104 5.86 23.96 6.73
C TRP A 104 5.99 24.80 5.45
N LYS A 105 4.88 25.05 4.75
CA LYS A 105 4.88 25.90 3.56
C LYS A 105 5.17 27.36 3.87
N THR A 106 4.69 27.90 5.00
CA THR A 106 5.08 29.26 5.43
C THR A 106 6.56 29.38 5.78
N LEU A 107 7.19 28.28 6.18
CA LEU A 107 8.64 28.18 6.42
C LEU A 107 9.45 27.92 5.13
N GLY A 108 8.80 27.87 3.96
CA GLY A 108 9.46 27.71 2.66
C GLY A 108 9.53 26.27 2.14
N ALA A 109 8.81 25.31 2.72
CA ALA A 109 8.74 23.96 2.15
C ALA A 109 8.05 23.95 0.78
N LEU A 110 8.68 23.32 -0.22
CA LEU A 110 8.08 23.12 -1.54
C LEU A 110 6.98 22.05 -1.52
N ASP A 111 6.02 22.16 -2.44
CA ASP A 111 4.96 21.17 -2.67
C ASP A 111 5.52 19.74 -2.86
N LYS A 112 6.71 19.63 -3.45
CA LYS A 112 7.44 18.38 -3.68
C LYS A 112 7.73 17.64 -2.37
N HIS A 113 8.16 18.35 -1.33
CA HIS A 113 8.48 17.75 -0.03
C HIS A 113 7.23 17.20 0.66
N VAL A 114 6.10 17.90 0.51
CA VAL A 114 4.80 17.45 1.04
C VAL A 114 4.35 16.19 0.31
N LEU A 115 4.45 16.16 -1.02
CA LEU A 115 4.18 14.97 -1.83
C LEU A 115 5.05 13.78 -1.43
N GLU A 116 6.37 13.97 -1.34
CA GLU A 116 7.31 12.92 -0.96
C GLU A 116 6.99 12.32 0.40
N LEU A 117 6.62 13.15 1.39
CA LEU A 117 6.25 12.69 2.72
C LEU A 117 5.05 11.73 2.68
N PHE A 118 3.98 12.08 1.96
CA PHE A 118 2.79 11.22 1.83
C PHE A 118 3.06 9.96 0.99
N LEU A 119 3.88 10.05 -0.06
CA LEU A 119 4.24 8.88 -0.87
C LEU A 119 5.12 7.89 -0.09
N ILE A 120 6.06 8.39 0.73
CA ILE A 120 6.85 7.56 1.63
C ILE A 120 5.93 6.88 2.65
N GLU A 121 5.00 7.62 3.26
CA GLU A 121 4.02 7.06 4.20
C GLU A 121 3.17 5.97 3.54
N ALA A 122 2.65 6.21 2.33
CA ALA A 122 1.89 5.24 1.57
C ALA A 122 2.71 4.00 1.21
N SER A 123 4.00 4.17 0.87
CA SER A 123 4.89 3.05 0.57
C SER A 123 5.17 2.17 1.78
N LEU A 124 5.37 2.76 2.96
CA LEU A 124 5.57 2.04 4.22
C LEU A 124 4.32 1.25 4.60
N ILE A 125 3.15 1.88 4.50
CA ILE A 125 1.86 1.22 4.75
C ILE A 125 1.61 0.10 3.73
N GLY A 126 1.94 0.33 2.45
CA GLY A 126 1.84 -0.66 1.39
C GLY A 126 2.74 -1.87 1.63
N LEU A 127 3.98 -1.67 2.09
CA LEU A 127 4.89 -2.76 2.44
C LEU A 127 4.38 -3.58 3.63
N ILE A 128 4.01 -2.92 4.72
CA ILE A 128 3.51 -3.60 5.93
C ILE A 128 2.20 -4.33 5.62
N GLY A 129 1.26 -3.64 4.96
CA GLY A 129 -0.01 -4.21 4.57
C GLY A 129 0.12 -5.34 3.55
N GLY A 130 1.08 -5.24 2.63
CA GLY A 130 1.40 -6.29 1.67
C GLY A 130 1.94 -7.55 2.34
N LEU A 131 2.88 -7.41 3.30
CA LEU A 131 3.40 -8.54 4.08
C LEU A 131 2.30 -9.22 4.90
N VAL A 132 1.52 -8.44 5.64
CA VAL A 132 0.43 -8.97 6.48
C VAL A 132 -0.66 -9.59 5.61
N GLY A 133 -1.03 -8.94 4.50
CA GLY A 133 -1.98 -9.46 3.52
C GLY A 133 -1.51 -10.75 2.87
N TYR A 134 -0.21 -10.88 2.55
CA TYR A 134 0.37 -12.12 2.07
C TYR A 134 0.19 -13.27 3.06
N ILE A 135 0.57 -13.07 4.32
CA ILE A 135 0.41 -14.08 5.36
C ILE A 135 -1.07 -14.45 5.54
N ALA A 136 -1.95 -13.45 5.62
CA ALA A 136 -3.40 -13.68 5.77
C ALA A 136 -3.99 -14.44 4.58
N GLY A 137 -3.58 -14.12 3.35
CA GLY A 137 -4.02 -14.80 2.14
C GLY A 137 -3.56 -16.27 2.08
N LEU A 138 -2.33 -16.55 2.52
CA LEU A 138 -1.85 -17.93 2.62
C LEU A 138 -2.63 -18.72 3.68
N VAL A 139 -2.88 -18.13 4.85
CA VAL A 139 -3.68 -18.77 5.90
C VAL A 139 -5.09 -19.07 5.38
N ALA A 140 -5.72 -18.13 4.69
CA ALA A 140 -7.03 -18.34 4.08
C ALA A 140 -7.00 -19.48 3.03
N ALA A 141 -5.96 -19.56 2.22
CA ALA A 141 -5.81 -20.63 1.22
C ALA A 141 -5.58 -22.01 1.84
N VAL A 142 -4.82 -22.10 2.94
CA VAL A 142 -4.65 -23.36 3.69
C VAL A 142 -5.96 -23.80 4.31
N ILE A 143 -6.70 -22.88 4.92
CA ILE A 143 -8.05 -23.17 5.47
C ILE A 143 -8.97 -23.67 4.34
N TYR A 144 -8.94 -23.02 3.17
CA TYR A 144 -9.68 -23.47 2.01
C TYR A 144 -9.31 -24.91 1.60
N GLY A 145 -8.03 -25.19 1.38
CA GLY A 145 -7.56 -26.51 0.94
C GLY A 145 -7.85 -27.62 1.94
N ALA A 146 -7.62 -27.35 3.23
CA ALA A 146 -7.79 -28.35 4.30
C ALA A 146 -9.26 -28.60 4.65
N VAL A 147 -10.08 -27.55 4.75
CA VAL A 147 -11.46 -27.65 5.26
C VAL A 147 -12.46 -27.88 4.12
N PHE A 148 -12.32 -27.16 3.00
CA PHE A 148 -13.33 -27.20 1.94
C PHE A 148 -13.04 -28.25 0.87
N GLN A 149 -11.77 -28.49 0.53
CA GLN A 149 -11.42 -29.54 -0.44
C GLN A 149 -11.06 -30.89 0.19
N GLY A 150 -10.77 -30.92 1.50
CA GLY A 150 -10.23 -32.12 2.16
C GLY A 150 -8.91 -32.58 1.52
N ALA A 151 -8.15 -31.65 0.92
CA ALA A 151 -6.94 -31.99 0.21
C ALA A 151 -5.88 -32.50 1.20
N PRO A 152 -5.20 -33.62 0.91
CA PRO A 152 -4.11 -34.08 1.76
C PRO A 152 -2.99 -33.04 1.80
N MET A 153 -2.30 -32.94 2.94
CA MET A 153 -1.31 -31.89 3.20
C MET A 153 -0.17 -31.87 2.17
N ASP A 154 0.10 -33.02 1.53
CA ASP A 154 1.09 -33.17 0.46
C ASP A 154 0.68 -32.43 -0.84
N LYS A 155 -0.62 -32.37 -1.14
CA LYS A 155 -1.14 -31.60 -2.29
C LYS A 155 -1.13 -30.10 -2.01
N ILE A 156 -1.37 -29.73 -0.76
CA ILE A 156 -1.29 -28.33 -0.33
C ILE A 156 0.17 -27.88 -0.43
N SER A 157 1.12 -28.60 0.18
CA SER A 157 2.55 -28.26 0.15
C SER A 157 3.13 -28.22 -1.27
N SER A 158 2.72 -29.14 -2.16
CA SER A 158 3.11 -29.09 -3.56
C SER A 158 2.52 -27.90 -4.32
N ALA A 159 1.34 -27.38 -3.94
CA ALA A 159 0.83 -26.13 -4.50
C ALA A 159 1.64 -24.90 -4.06
N PHE A 160 2.33 -24.94 -2.91
CA PHE A 160 3.21 -23.85 -2.42
C PHE A 160 4.59 -23.82 -3.08
N PHE A 161 5.09 -24.99 -3.52
CA PHE A 161 6.47 -25.12 -4.01
C PHE A 161 6.61 -25.67 -5.44
N GLY A 162 5.57 -26.31 -5.98
CA GLY A 162 5.67 -27.13 -7.20
C GLY A 162 5.00 -26.54 -8.45
N THR A 163 3.97 -25.70 -8.32
CA THR A 163 3.29 -25.09 -9.47
C THR A 163 4.00 -23.78 -9.89
N LYS A 164 4.12 -23.54 -11.20
CA LYS A 164 4.61 -22.26 -11.75
C LYS A 164 3.43 -21.43 -12.24
N MET A 165 2.65 -20.90 -11.31
CA MET A 165 1.47 -20.06 -11.62
C MET A 165 1.85 -18.63 -12.04
N VAL A 166 3.04 -18.18 -11.67
CA VAL A 166 3.59 -16.87 -12.02
C VAL A 166 4.77 -17.11 -12.97
N PRO A 167 4.94 -16.31 -14.04
CA PRO A 167 6.07 -16.45 -14.98
C PRO A 167 7.41 -15.96 -14.39
N LEU A 168 7.62 -16.20 -13.10
CA LEU A 168 8.89 -15.98 -12.41
C LEU A 168 9.59 -17.34 -12.22
N PRO A 169 10.93 -17.39 -12.28
CA PRO A 169 11.71 -18.62 -12.08
C PRO A 169 11.78 -19.02 -10.59
N LEU A 170 10.70 -18.79 -9.84
CA LEU A 170 10.59 -19.04 -8.40
C LEU A 170 9.39 -19.95 -8.11
N PRO A 171 9.40 -20.69 -7.00
CA PRO A 171 8.22 -21.40 -6.51
C PRO A 171 7.04 -20.43 -6.25
N THR A 172 5.80 -20.93 -6.30
CA THR A 172 4.58 -20.10 -6.17
C THR A 172 4.59 -19.21 -4.93
N ALA A 173 4.91 -19.75 -3.75
CA ALA A 173 4.87 -18.97 -2.51
C ALA A 173 5.81 -17.75 -2.51
N PRO A 174 7.14 -17.89 -2.72
CA PRO A 174 8.03 -16.73 -2.80
C PRO A 174 7.75 -15.83 -4.01
N ALA A 175 7.28 -16.37 -5.14
CA ALA A 175 6.85 -15.56 -6.27
C ALA A 175 5.64 -14.67 -5.92
N LEU A 176 4.65 -15.23 -5.22
CA LEU A 176 3.47 -14.51 -4.74
C LEU A 176 3.84 -13.47 -3.68
N LEU A 177 4.82 -13.74 -2.81
CA LEU A 177 5.32 -12.73 -1.88
C LEU A 177 5.83 -11.51 -2.64
N VAL A 178 6.75 -11.71 -3.60
CA VAL A 178 7.31 -10.60 -4.38
C VAL A 178 6.21 -9.85 -5.15
N LEU A 179 5.33 -10.58 -5.83
CA LEU A 179 4.20 -9.99 -6.55
C LEU A 179 3.30 -9.19 -5.61
N SER A 180 2.96 -9.73 -4.46
CA SER A 180 2.08 -9.09 -3.48
C SER A 180 2.67 -7.80 -2.93
N LEU A 181 3.98 -7.75 -2.67
CA LEU A 181 4.65 -6.52 -2.23
C LEU A 181 4.67 -5.46 -3.33
N VAL A 182 4.99 -5.86 -4.57
CA VAL A 182 5.01 -4.95 -5.72
C VAL A 182 3.62 -4.38 -5.99
N VAL A 183 2.59 -5.23 -5.98
CA VAL A 183 1.19 -4.83 -6.19
C VAL A 183 0.70 -3.96 -5.03
N ALA A 184 1.00 -4.32 -3.78
CA ALA A 184 0.61 -3.55 -2.60
C ALA A 184 1.19 -2.14 -2.65
N VAL A 185 2.50 -2.01 -2.81
CA VAL A 185 3.18 -0.71 -2.90
C VAL A 185 2.71 0.06 -4.13
N GLY A 186 2.59 -0.61 -5.28
CA GLY A 186 2.14 0.00 -6.53
C GLY A 186 0.73 0.60 -6.42
N ILE A 187 -0.23 -0.14 -5.86
CA ILE A 187 -1.59 0.33 -5.65
C ILE A 187 -1.64 1.41 -4.57
N SER A 188 -0.91 1.25 -3.45
CA SER A 188 -0.85 2.27 -2.41
C SER A 188 -0.31 3.60 -2.94
N LEU A 189 0.74 3.58 -3.76
CA LEU A 189 1.29 4.78 -4.40
C LEU A 189 0.32 5.36 -5.42
N ALA A 190 -0.24 4.54 -6.32
CA ALA A 190 -1.17 5.00 -7.34
C ALA A 190 -2.43 5.65 -6.74
N ALA A 191 -3.03 5.01 -5.72
CA ALA A 191 -4.22 5.49 -5.04
C ALA A 191 -3.96 6.74 -4.17
N SER A 192 -2.77 6.85 -3.58
CA SER A 192 -2.41 8.01 -2.76
C SER A 192 -1.90 9.21 -3.55
N LEU A 193 -1.47 9.03 -4.80
CA LEU A 193 -0.88 10.09 -5.61
C LEU A 193 -1.84 11.26 -5.83
N TYR A 194 -3.09 10.99 -6.21
CA TYR A 194 -4.10 12.04 -6.41
C TYR A 194 -4.38 12.87 -5.14
N PRO A 195 -4.73 12.26 -3.99
CA PRO A 195 -4.97 13.03 -2.77
C PRO A 195 -3.72 13.71 -2.23
N ALA A 196 -2.55 13.07 -2.31
CA ALA A 196 -1.28 13.67 -1.89
C ALA A 196 -0.93 14.90 -2.74
N TYR A 197 -1.13 14.83 -4.06
CA TYR A 197 -0.92 15.97 -4.96
C TYR A 197 -1.88 17.12 -4.66
N LYS A 198 -3.16 16.80 -4.45
CA LYS A 198 -4.16 17.81 -4.08
C LYS A 198 -3.81 18.47 -2.75
N GLY A 199 -3.30 17.71 -1.78
CA GLY A 199 -2.79 18.21 -0.51
C GLY A 199 -1.52 19.05 -0.65
N ALA A 200 -0.59 18.61 -1.48
CA ALA A 200 0.66 19.33 -1.69
C ALA A 200 0.44 20.70 -2.34
N LYS A 201 -0.67 20.94 -3.06
CA LYS A 201 -0.97 22.23 -3.71
C LYS A 201 -1.77 23.22 -2.87
N LEU A 202 -1.99 22.94 -1.60
CA LEU A 202 -2.80 23.78 -0.74
C LEU A 202 -2.11 25.10 -0.41
N GLU A 203 -2.85 26.19 -0.50
CA GLU A 203 -2.35 27.53 -0.17
C GLU A 203 -2.26 27.72 1.35
N PRO A 204 -1.14 28.24 1.89
CA PRO A 204 -0.99 28.45 3.33
C PRO A 204 -2.06 29.35 3.94
N ALA A 205 -2.51 30.37 3.19
CA ALA A 205 -3.55 31.30 3.63
C ALA A 205 -4.90 30.60 3.90
N VAL A 206 -5.19 29.53 3.15
CA VAL A 206 -6.42 28.75 3.31
C VAL A 206 -6.31 27.83 4.54
N ALA A 207 -5.12 27.30 4.85
CA ALA A 207 -4.90 26.44 6.02
C ALA A 207 -5.21 27.12 7.36
N PHE A 208 -5.01 28.43 7.46
CA PHE A 208 -5.29 29.22 8.69
C PHE A 208 -6.70 29.84 8.72
N ARG A 209 -7.45 29.82 7.61
CA ARG A 209 -8.83 30.35 7.55
C ARG A 209 -9.91 29.39 8.09
N PHE A 210 -9.57 28.13 8.36
CA PHE A 210 -10.53 27.10 8.79
C PHE A 210 -10.87 27.13 10.30
N GLU A 211 -10.67 28.26 10.96
CA GLU A 211 -11.15 28.53 12.32
C GLU A 211 -11.96 29.83 12.34
N VAL A 212 -13.26 29.70 12.10
CA VAL A 212 -14.32 30.51 12.73
C VAL A 212 -15.39 29.54 13.20
#